data_AF-A0A1F6V4A2-F1
#
_entry.id   AF-A0A1F6V4A2-F1
#
_cell.length_a   1.000
_cell.length_b   1.000
_cell.length_c   1.000
_cell.angle_alpha   90.00
_cell.angle_beta   90.00
_cell.angle_gamma   90.00
#
_symmetry.space_group_name_H-M   'P 1'
#
loop_
_entity.id
_entity.type
_entity.pdbx_description
1 polymer ?
#
loop_
_entity_poly.entity_id
_entity_poly.type
_entity_poly.pdbx_seq_one_letter_code
_entity_poly.pdbx_strand_id
1 'polypeptide(L)'
;MVSNREPYMHQFRNGRPQAIVPAGGLVTALDPVLQACGGLWVAHGVGDADRETADAAGRLTVPQDDARYTLKRVWLTREEEQGYYYGFSNEGLWPLCHLAHERPVFRAADWEHYQRANRRFADAVLEEIGSGKALVLVQDYHLALLPRLLKEARADLCVGLFWHIPWPNPDAFRICPWAADVLNGMLGADLIGFHLQQYCNNFLDTVDRTLESRVDWSHFTVDLRGRASLVRPFPISVQPWSERKVPRGDALAGQIADLRTQHKITEQYLAVGVDRLDYTKGLAERFRAIDRFLENNPQQRERFTFVELGAPSRTHLRRYRDYIAEIEALTDEINWKYQTDKWRPIHFLEAHHDAKTVHAFLSMARMCIVSSLHDGMNLVAKEYVAAQTGGDGVLVLSEFAGAARELADALIVNPYDIEGFAEAIRHGVEMNETERRARMARMTRQVDENNVYRWAANFLTELTAAKTKTGETPSTARLGSAQ
;
A
#
# COMPACT_ATOMS: atom_id res chain seq x y z
N MET A 1 5.38 15.28 -5.86
CA MET A 1 4.69 14.24 -5.06
C MET A 1 4.97 14.45 -3.59
N VAL A 2 4.04 14.14 -2.69
CA VAL A 2 4.16 14.32 -1.25
C VAL A 2 3.62 13.09 -0.53
N SER A 3 4.42 12.45 0.33
CA SER A 3 4.00 11.28 1.11
C SER A 3 4.63 11.30 2.49
N ASN A 4 4.08 10.53 3.44
CA ASN A 4 4.73 10.38 4.74
C ASN A 4 6.08 9.64 4.59
N ARG A 5 6.09 8.49 3.93
CA ARG A 5 7.30 7.66 3.74
C ARG A 5 8.15 8.20 2.60
N GLU A 6 9.46 8.29 2.82
CA GLU A 6 10.44 8.59 1.79
C GLU A 6 10.81 7.33 0.96
N PRO A 7 11.24 7.50 -0.29
CA PRO A 7 11.65 6.39 -1.16
C PRO A 7 13.05 5.84 -0.86
N TYR A 8 13.94 6.66 -0.30
CA TYR A 8 15.32 6.31 0.03
C TYR A 8 15.65 6.90 1.40
N MET A 9 15.95 6.05 2.38
CA MET A 9 16.39 6.46 3.70
C MET A 9 17.86 6.07 3.91
N HIS A 10 18.56 6.79 4.78
CA HIS A 10 19.97 6.54 5.09
C HIS A 10 20.12 6.11 6.53
N GLN A 11 20.83 5.01 6.72
CA GLN A 11 21.18 4.52 8.04
C GLN A 11 22.68 4.49 8.23
N PHE A 12 23.17 4.81 9.42
CA PHE A 12 24.56 4.56 9.76
C PHE A 12 24.83 3.06 9.82
N ARG A 13 25.70 2.59 8.93
CA ARG A 13 26.28 1.23 9.01
C ARG A 13 27.78 1.35 9.07
N ASN A 14 28.38 0.79 10.12
CA ASN A 14 29.82 0.88 10.38
C ASN A 14 30.34 2.34 10.35
N GLY A 15 29.56 3.27 10.91
CA GLY A 15 29.91 4.70 10.97
C GLY A 15 29.82 5.45 9.63
N ARG A 16 29.23 4.86 8.59
CA ARG A 16 29.00 5.52 7.30
C ARG A 16 27.53 5.51 6.92
N PRO A 17 26.98 6.60 6.35
CA PRO A 17 25.64 6.58 5.78
C PRO A 17 25.53 5.56 4.65
N GLN A 18 24.53 4.68 4.73
CA GLN A 18 24.18 3.76 3.67
C GLN A 18 22.70 3.96 3.30
N ALA A 19 22.43 4.15 2.00
CA ALA A 19 21.07 4.20 1.50
C ALA A 19 20.42 2.82 1.54
N ILE A 20 19.17 2.78 1.99
CA ILE A 20 18.28 1.63 1.93
C ILE A 20 16.94 2.07 1.36
N VAL A 21 16.29 1.16 0.64
CA VAL A 21 14.92 1.37 0.15
C VAL A 21 13.96 0.81 1.21
N PRO A 22 13.09 1.63 1.82
CA PRO A 22 12.15 1.15 2.83
C PRO A 22 11.16 0.13 2.24
N ALA A 23 10.78 -0.86 3.03
CA ALA A 23 9.73 -1.79 2.65
C ALA A 23 8.35 -1.09 2.68
N GLY A 24 7.60 -1.18 1.58
CA GLY A 24 6.22 -0.69 1.54
C GLY A 24 5.67 -0.53 0.12
N GLY A 25 4.45 -1.00 -0.11
CA GLY A 25 3.82 -1.00 -1.44
C GLY A 25 3.70 0.39 -2.08
N LEU A 26 3.51 1.45 -1.29
CA LEU A 26 3.46 2.83 -1.79
C LEU A 26 4.78 3.24 -2.44
N VAL A 27 5.92 3.01 -1.77
CA VAL A 27 7.24 3.36 -2.32
C VAL A 27 7.52 2.52 -3.55
N THR A 28 7.28 1.20 -3.47
CA THR A 28 7.48 0.26 -4.58
C THR A 28 6.70 0.63 -5.84
N ALA A 29 5.50 1.21 -5.69
CA ALA A 29 4.69 1.66 -6.81
C ALA A 29 5.09 3.07 -7.30
N LEU A 30 5.36 4.03 -6.41
CA LEU A 30 5.48 5.43 -6.80
C LEU A 30 6.90 5.87 -7.20
N ASP A 31 7.93 5.20 -6.70
CA ASP A 31 9.33 5.45 -7.11
C ASP A 31 9.57 5.32 -8.61
N PRO A 32 9.18 4.25 -9.31
CA PRO A 32 9.38 4.16 -10.76
C PRO A 32 8.60 5.23 -11.54
N VAL A 33 7.42 5.62 -11.06
CA VAL A 33 6.64 6.71 -11.68
C VAL A 33 7.42 8.02 -11.61
N LEU A 34 8.00 8.36 -10.46
CA LEU A 34 8.73 9.61 -10.31
C LEU A 34 10.10 9.56 -10.99
N GLN A 35 10.76 8.40 -11.08
CA GLN A 35 11.97 8.22 -11.89
C GLN A 35 11.70 8.45 -13.38
N ALA A 36 10.53 8.04 -13.88
CA ALA A 36 10.13 8.25 -15.28
C ALA A 36 9.72 9.70 -15.57
N CYS A 37 9.01 10.36 -14.64
CA CYS A 37 8.51 11.72 -14.84
C CYS A 37 9.49 12.83 -14.41
N GLY A 38 10.44 12.51 -13.53
CA GLY A 38 11.25 13.50 -12.82
C GLY A 38 10.44 14.34 -11.83
N GLY A 39 11.09 15.35 -11.24
CA GLY A 39 10.46 16.31 -10.34
C GLY A 39 10.90 16.17 -8.88
N LEU A 40 9.98 16.47 -7.97
CA LEU A 40 10.25 16.57 -6.53
C LEU A 40 9.37 15.59 -5.73
N TRP A 41 9.99 14.82 -4.85
CA TRP A 41 9.34 14.06 -3.80
C TRP A 41 9.56 14.75 -2.45
N VAL A 42 8.51 15.24 -1.81
CA VAL A 42 8.56 15.72 -0.42
C VAL A 42 8.13 14.61 0.51
N ALA A 43 8.97 14.20 1.47
CA ALA A 43 8.68 13.11 2.39
C ALA A 43 9.30 13.30 3.77
N HIS A 44 8.82 12.61 4.81
CA HIS A 44 9.46 12.66 6.13
C HIS A 44 10.77 11.85 6.11
N GLY A 45 11.88 12.49 6.50
CA GLY A 45 13.18 11.81 6.69
C GLY A 45 13.24 11.09 8.04
N VAL A 46 13.41 9.77 8.02
CA VAL A 46 13.34 8.89 9.21
C VAL A 46 14.69 8.26 9.56
N GLY A 47 15.59 8.13 8.59
CA GLY A 47 16.91 7.54 8.77
C GLY A 47 17.80 8.35 9.73
N ASP A 48 18.58 7.65 10.55
CA ASP A 48 19.50 8.29 11.51
C ASP A 48 20.65 9.04 10.82
N ALA A 49 20.95 8.71 9.56
CA ALA A 49 21.95 9.38 8.72
C ALA A 49 21.34 10.34 7.68
N ASP A 50 20.02 10.56 7.68
CA ASP A 50 19.36 11.35 6.65
C ASP A 50 19.75 12.82 6.66
N ARG A 51 20.05 13.37 7.85
CA ARG A 51 20.45 14.77 7.99
C ARG A 51 21.87 15.04 7.45
N GLU A 52 22.74 14.03 7.45
CA GLU A 52 24.11 14.17 6.91
C GLU A 52 24.16 14.03 5.39
N THR A 53 23.14 13.43 4.79
CA THR A 53 23.08 13.15 3.35
C THR A 53 22.27 14.16 2.56
N ALA A 54 21.52 15.03 3.25
CA ALA A 54 20.74 16.09 2.65
C ALA A 54 21.49 17.44 2.72
N ASP A 55 21.21 18.32 1.75
CA ASP A 55 21.72 19.69 1.78
C ASP A 55 21.07 20.53 2.90
N ALA A 56 21.46 21.81 3.02
CA ALA A 56 20.93 22.71 4.04
C ALA A 56 19.39 22.93 3.94
N ALA A 57 18.81 22.72 2.75
CA ALA A 57 17.38 22.77 2.53
C ALA A 57 16.71 21.40 2.73
N GLY A 58 17.45 20.35 3.13
CA GLY A 58 16.93 19.01 3.29
C GLY A 58 16.74 18.26 1.96
N ARG A 59 17.43 18.66 0.89
CA ARG A 59 17.31 18.04 -0.44
C ARG A 59 18.44 17.07 -0.72
N LEU A 60 18.16 16.04 -1.52
CA LEU A 60 19.15 15.19 -2.17
C LEU A 60 18.62 14.70 -3.52
N THR A 61 19.51 14.34 -4.44
CA THR A 61 19.13 13.68 -5.69
C THR A 61 19.09 12.17 -5.51
N VAL A 62 18.09 11.53 -6.11
CA VAL A 62 17.85 10.09 -5.99
C VAL A 62 17.35 9.48 -7.31
N PRO A 63 17.53 8.17 -7.54
CA PRO A 63 18.43 7.25 -6.81
C PRO A 63 19.89 7.72 -6.74
N GLN A 64 20.65 7.30 -5.73
CA GLN A 64 22.05 7.72 -5.55
C GLN A 64 22.96 7.35 -6.72
N ASP A 65 22.65 6.24 -7.39
CA ASP A 65 23.43 5.71 -8.51
C ASP A 65 22.95 6.24 -9.87
N ASP A 66 21.81 6.93 -9.90
CA ASP A 66 21.19 7.46 -11.11
C ASP A 66 20.24 8.61 -10.72
N ALA A 67 20.76 9.84 -10.66
CA ALA A 67 20.09 11.02 -10.10
C ALA A 67 18.86 11.49 -10.91
N ARG A 68 17.76 10.74 -10.87
CA ARG A 68 16.53 10.93 -11.66
C ARG A 68 15.63 12.06 -11.17
N TYR A 69 15.55 12.28 -9.86
CA TYR A 69 14.66 13.28 -9.27
C TYR A 69 15.19 13.79 -7.92
N THR A 70 14.56 14.82 -7.37
CA THR A 70 14.93 15.40 -6.07
C THR A 70 14.02 14.87 -4.96
N LEU A 71 14.61 14.40 -3.86
CA LEU A 71 13.93 14.14 -2.60
C LEU A 71 14.16 15.32 -1.65
N LYS A 72 13.09 15.89 -1.11
CA LYS A 72 13.09 16.91 -0.04
C LYS A 72 12.56 16.28 1.23
N ARG A 73 13.38 16.27 2.28
CA ARG A 73 13.03 15.74 3.59
C ARG A 73 12.37 16.79 4.46
N VAL A 74 11.24 16.39 5.04
CA VAL A 74 10.56 17.09 6.12
C VAL A 74 11.03 16.48 7.44
N TRP A 75 11.48 17.35 8.33
CA TRP A 75 11.95 16.97 9.65
C TRP A 75 10.82 17.13 10.66
N LEU A 76 10.43 16.03 11.29
CA LEU A 76 9.52 16.02 12.43
C LEU A 76 10.32 15.85 13.72
N THR A 77 9.83 16.42 14.82
CA THR A 77 10.36 16.10 16.15
C THR A 77 9.88 14.70 16.59
N ARG A 78 10.49 14.14 17.63
CA ARG A 78 10.06 12.83 18.18
C ARG A 78 8.62 12.88 18.69
N GLU A 79 8.22 13.99 19.31
CA GLU A 79 6.86 14.20 19.81
C GLU A 79 5.86 14.31 18.66
N GLU A 80 6.23 15.00 17.59
CA GLU A 80 5.43 15.04 16.36
C GLU A 80 5.30 13.65 15.74
N GLU A 81 6.39 12.90 15.56
CA GLU A 81 6.35 11.54 15.05
C GLU A 81 5.45 10.64 15.92
N GLN A 82 5.57 10.74 17.25
CA GLN A 82 4.75 9.99 18.19
C GLN A 82 3.26 10.30 18.06
N GLY A 83 2.87 11.57 18.06
CA GLY A 83 1.46 11.96 18.00
C GLY A 83 0.85 11.81 16.60
N TYR A 84 1.56 12.21 15.55
CA TYR A 84 1.06 12.20 14.17
C TYR A 84 1.14 10.80 13.53
N TYR A 85 2.32 10.15 13.55
CA TYR A 85 2.52 8.90 12.82
C TYR A 85 2.06 7.71 13.66
N TYR A 86 2.57 7.55 14.88
CA TYR A 86 2.17 6.42 15.72
C TYR A 86 0.74 6.57 16.25
N GLY A 87 0.38 7.72 16.81
CA GLY A 87 -0.94 8.01 17.35
C GLY A 87 -2.03 8.14 16.27
N PHE A 88 -2.25 9.36 15.77
CA PHE A 88 -3.42 9.67 14.94
C PHE A 88 -3.49 8.83 13.66
N SER A 89 -2.37 8.63 12.98
CA SER A 89 -2.34 7.89 11.72
C SER A 89 -2.49 6.38 11.95
N ASN A 90 -1.65 5.76 12.79
CA ASN A 90 -1.57 4.29 12.87
C ASN A 90 -2.38 3.65 14.01
N GLU A 91 -2.66 4.35 15.11
CA GLU A 91 -3.63 3.90 16.12
C GLU A 91 -5.04 4.44 15.86
N GLY A 92 -5.19 5.57 15.14
CA GLY A 92 -6.47 6.18 14.81
C GLY A 92 -6.99 5.79 13.42
N LEU A 93 -6.47 6.43 12.37
CA LEU A 93 -6.99 6.30 11.00
C LEU A 93 -6.80 4.90 10.39
N TRP A 94 -5.68 4.23 10.64
CA TRP A 94 -5.42 2.90 10.10
C TRP A 94 -6.49 1.87 10.52
N PRO A 95 -6.73 1.61 11.82
CA PRO A 95 -7.82 0.72 12.25
C PRO A 95 -9.22 1.28 11.94
N LEU A 96 -9.41 2.60 11.87
CA LEU A 96 -10.69 3.19 11.44
C LEU A 96 -11.06 2.76 10.02
N CYS A 97 -10.07 2.75 9.13
CA CYS A 97 -10.28 2.49 7.71
C CYS A 97 -10.19 1.00 7.35
N HIS A 98 -9.53 0.19 8.17
CA HIS A 98 -9.47 -1.25 8.01
C HIS A 98 -10.43 -1.93 9.00
N LEU A 99 -11.53 -2.47 8.48
CA LEU A 99 -12.48 -3.33 9.20
C LEU A 99 -11.87 -4.70 9.59
N ALA A 100 -10.75 -4.71 10.31
CA ALA A 100 -10.00 -5.88 10.75
C ALA A 100 -10.09 -6.08 12.27
N HIS A 101 -11.23 -5.73 12.87
CA HIS A 101 -11.57 -5.90 14.29
C HIS A 101 -10.64 -5.23 15.31
N GLU A 102 -9.74 -4.33 14.88
CA GLU A 102 -8.95 -3.48 15.78
C GLU A 102 -9.67 -2.17 16.04
N ARG A 103 -9.75 -1.75 17.31
CA ARG A 103 -10.47 -0.53 17.68
C ARG A 103 -9.58 0.70 17.45
N PRO A 104 -10.05 1.74 16.73
CA PRO A 104 -9.29 2.97 16.60
C PRO A 104 -9.20 3.74 17.93
N VAL A 105 -8.04 4.34 18.17
CA VAL A 105 -7.75 5.17 19.35
C VAL A 105 -7.49 6.60 18.90
N PHE A 106 -8.24 7.53 19.49
CA PHE A 106 -8.16 8.96 19.20
C PHE A 106 -7.84 9.74 20.46
N ARG A 107 -6.82 10.60 20.38
CA ARG A 107 -6.42 11.50 21.47
C ARG A 107 -6.27 12.91 20.92
N ALA A 108 -6.72 13.91 21.67
CA ALA A 108 -6.67 15.31 21.21
C ALA A 108 -5.24 15.78 20.94
N ALA A 109 -4.28 15.39 21.77
CA ALA A 109 -2.87 15.68 21.56
C ALA A 109 -2.34 15.10 20.22
N ASP A 110 -2.72 13.87 19.89
CA ASP A 110 -2.32 13.22 18.62
C ASP A 110 -2.89 13.99 17.42
N TRP A 111 -4.13 14.47 17.51
CA TRP A 111 -4.75 15.31 16.49
C TRP A 111 -4.02 16.65 16.30
N GLU A 112 -3.59 17.30 17.36
CA GLU A 112 -2.78 18.52 17.24
C GLU A 112 -1.44 18.25 16.56
N HIS A 113 -0.76 17.14 16.90
CA HIS A 113 0.46 16.74 16.19
C HIS A 113 0.18 16.42 14.72
N TYR A 114 -0.97 15.81 14.42
CA TYR A 114 -1.38 15.53 13.04
C TYR A 114 -1.55 16.79 12.20
N GLN A 115 -2.20 17.82 12.77
CA GLN A 115 -2.30 19.14 12.13
C GLN A 115 -0.94 19.82 11.97
N ARG A 116 -0.08 19.80 13.01
CA ARG A 116 1.27 20.38 12.96
C ARG A 116 2.14 19.73 11.88
N ALA A 117 2.14 18.40 11.79
CA ALA A 117 2.87 17.67 10.77
C ALA A 117 2.36 18.02 9.37
N ASN A 118 1.05 17.99 9.13
CA ASN A 118 0.46 18.38 7.85
C ASN A 118 0.84 19.83 7.45
N ARG A 119 0.93 20.75 8.41
CA ARG A 119 1.39 22.12 8.16
C ARG A 119 2.87 22.18 7.76
N ARG A 120 3.75 21.43 8.43
CA ARG A 120 5.17 21.33 8.01
C ARG A 120 5.33 20.83 6.59
N PHE A 121 4.54 19.83 6.20
CA PHE A 121 4.50 19.34 4.83
C PHE A 121 4.01 20.41 3.86
N ALA A 122 2.97 21.17 4.22
CA ALA A 122 2.47 22.28 3.41
C ALA A 122 3.54 23.35 3.21
N ASP A 123 4.21 23.76 4.30
CA ASP A 123 5.26 24.78 4.27
C ASP A 123 6.43 24.34 3.37
N ALA A 124 6.89 23.10 3.50
CA ALA A 124 7.96 22.54 2.67
C ALA A 124 7.57 22.48 1.19
N VAL A 125 6.32 22.12 0.87
CA VAL A 125 5.83 22.09 -0.52
C VAL A 125 5.75 23.51 -1.10
N LEU A 126 5.23 24.46 -0.34
CA LEU A 126 5.07 25.85 -0.78
C LEU A 126 6.41 26.55 -0.98
N GLU A 127 7.39 26.28 -0.10
CA GLU A 127 8.77 26.77 -0.22
C GLU A 127 9.39 26.33 -1.56
N GLU A 128 9.27 25.05 -1.90
CA GLU A 128 9.86 24.47 -3.12
C GLU A 128 9.17 24.95 -4.40
N ILE A 129 7.86 25.18 -4.36
CA ILE A 129 7.11 25.70 -5.51
C ILE A 129 7.42 27.19 -5.74
N GLY A 130 7.61 27.97 -4.67
CA GLY A 130 7.81 29.41 -4.75
C GLY A 130 6.66 30.08 -5.53
N SER A 131 6.96 30.99 -6.45
CA SER A 131 5.97 31.64 -7.33
C SER A 131 5.60 30.81 -8.58
N GLY A 132 6.15 29.61 -8.72
CA GLY A 132 5.93 28.73 -9.87
C GLY A 132 4.52 28.12 -9.92
N LYS A 133 4.25 27.43 -11.04
CA LYS A 133 3.09 26.54 -11.19
C LYS A 133 3.51 25.11 -10.90
N ALA A 134 2.69 24.36 -10.19
CA ALA A 134 2.95 22.95 -9.90
C ALA A 134 1.68 22.11 -9.88
N LEU A 135 1.87 20.82 -10.17
CA LEU A 135 0.92 19.76 -9.89
C LEU A 135 1.41 19.02 -8.64
N VAL A 136 0.59 18.99 -7.60
CA VAL A 136 0.92 18.39 -6.31
C VAL A 136 0.10 17.12 -6.13
N LEU A 137 0.79 15.98 -6.10
CA LEU A 137 0.21 14.69 -5.76
C LEU A 137 0.43 14.38 -4.29
N VAL A 138 -0.61 14.50 -3.47
CA VAL A 138 -0.62 14.12 -2.06
C VAL A 138 -0.97 12.64 -1.94
N GLN A 139 -0.18 11.92 -1.14
CA GLN A 139 -0.32 10.48 -0.97
C GLN A 139 -0.74 10.14 0.46
N ASP A 140 -1.89 9.47 0.53
CA ASP A 140 -2.34 8.64 1.62
C ASP A 140 -2.84 9.33 2.91
N TYR A 141 -3.40 8.52 3.81
CA TYR A 141 -4.12 8.91 5.02
C TYR A 141 -3.33 9.76 6.03
N HIS A 142 -2.01 9.77 5.94
CA HIS A 142 -1.18 10.60 6.79
C HIS A 142 -1.35 12.11 6.47
N LEU A 143 -1.65 12.44 5.23
CA LEU A 143 -1.63 13.83 4.73
C LEU A 143 -3.02 14.31 4.31
N ALA A 144 -4.07 13.89 5.02
CA ALA A 144 -5.45 14.19 4.65
C ALA A 144 -5.78 15.69 4.70
N LEU A 145 -5.05 16.49 5.50
CA LEU A 145 -5.29 17.94 5.62
C LEU A 145 -4.49 18.77 4.62
N LEU A 146 -3.42 18.19 4.08
CA LEU A 146 -2.49 18.87 3.19
C LEU A 146 -3.17 19.52 1.96
N PRO A 147 -4.15 18.89 1.27
CA PRO A 147 -4.75 19.50 0.09
C PRO A 147 -5.40 20.85 0.41
N ARG A 148 -6.19 20.94 1.50
CA ARG A 148 -6.79 22.20 1.94
C ARG A 148 -5.75 23.24 2.31
N LEU A 149 -4.72 22.87 3.07
CA LEU A 149 -3.66 23.79 3.48
C LEU A 149 -2.94 24.41 2.27
N LEU A 150 -2.68 23.62 1.23
CA LEU A 150 -2.08 24.10 0.00
C LEU A 150 -3.00 25.06 -0.76
N LYS A 151 -4.29 24.73 -0.91
CA LYS A 151 -5.26 25.59 -1.60
C LYS A 151 -5.58 26.89 -0.86
N GLU A 152 -5.50 26.89 0.47
CA GLU A 152 -5.66 28.11 1.27
C GLU A 152 -4.51 29.09 1.05
N ALA A 153 -3.28 28.59 0.93
CA ALA A 153 -2.12 29.41 0.63
C ALA A 153 -2.03 29.81 -0.86
N ARG A 154 -2.36 28.87 -1.76
CA ARG A 154 -2.22 29.01 -3.22
C ARG A 154 -3.36 28.29 -3.95
N ALA A 155 -4.46 29.01 -4.19
CA ALA A 155 -5.65 28.48 -4.86
C ALA A 155 -5.39 28.03 -6.32
N ASP A 156 -4.33 28.54 -6.96
CA ASP A 156 -3.95 28.22 -8.34
C ASP A 156 -3.25 26.87 -8.52
N LEU A 157 -2.81 26.21 -7.43
CA LEU A 157 -2.17 24.90 -7.50
C LEU A 157 -3.14 23.84 -8.01
N CYS A 158 -2.63 22.87 -8.77
CA CYS A 158 -3.40 21.66 -9.10
C CYS A 158 -3.06 20.59 -8.05
N VAL A 159 -4.04 20.15 -7.26
CA VAL A 159 -3.79 19.25 -6.13
C VAL A 159 -4.62 17.99 -6.28
N GLY A 160 -3.95 16.85 -6.42
CA GLY A 160 -4.56 15.54 -6.33
C GLY A 160 -4.26 14.88 -4.99
N LEU A 161 -5.23 14.18 -4.42
CA LEU A 161 -5.05 13.28 -3.28
C LEU A 161 -5.31 11.85 -3.75
N PHE A 162 -4.42 10.91 -3.45
CA PHE A 162 -4.69 9.50 -3.63
C PHE A 162 -4.65 8.76 -2.29
N TRP A 163 -5.74 8.04 -1.97
CA TRP A 163 -5.94 7.31 -0.72
C TRP A 163 -5.67 5.81 -0.93
N HIS A 164 -4.58 5.28 -0.34
CA HIS A 164 -4.07 3.93 -0.65
C HIS A 164 -4.67 2.83 0.24
N ILE A 165 -5.23 3.20 1.38
CA ILE A 165 -5.92 2.24 2.25
C ILE A 165 -7.40 2.14 1.86
N PRO A 166 -8.19 1.19 2.39
CA PRO A 166 -9.62 1.18 2.15
C PRO A 166 -10.28 2.48 2.64
N TRP A 167 -11.44 2.81 2.07
CA TRP A 167 -12.33 3.81 2.67
C TRP A 167 -13.52 3.09 3.33
N PRO A 168 -13.73 3.27 4.65
CA PRO A 168 -14.77 2.56 5.37
C PRO A 168 -16.16 3.10 5.03
N ASN A 169 -17.20 2.38 5.43
CA ASN A 169 -18.57 2.92 5.32
C ASN A 169 -18.76 4.15 6.26
N PRO A 170 -19.80 4.97 6.05
CA PRO A 170 -20.02 6.18 6.84
C PRO A 170 -20.19 5.93 8.35
N ASP A 171 -20.82 4.80 8.72
CA ASP A 171 -21.09 4.46 10.12
C ASP A 171 -19.83 4.08 10.89
N ALA A 172 -18.83 3.52 10.21
CA ALA A 172 -17.51 3.31 10.78
C ALA A 172 -16.71 4.62 10.81
N PHE A 173 -16.74 5.42 9.75
CA PHE A 173 -15.94 6.65 9.68
C PHE A 173 -16.33 7.68 10.76
N ARG A 174 -17.62 7.78 11.12
CA ARG A 174 -18.11 8.69 12.17
C ARG A 174 -17.53 8.44 13.56
N ILE A 175 -16.82 7.33 13.77
CA ILE A 175 -16.08 7.07 15.02
C ILE A 175 -14.96 8.11 15.22
N CYS A 176 -14.41 8.67 14.13
CA CYS A 176 -13.40 9.72 14.21
C CYS A 176 -13.98 11.03 14.76
N PRO A 177 -13.49 11.56 15.91
CA PRO A 177 -13.98 12.82 16.48
C PRO A 177 -13.76 14.04 15.56
N TRP A 178 -12.78 13.97 14.67
CA TRP A 178 -12.41 15.03 13.72
C TRP A 178 -12.76 14.65 12.27
N ALA A 179 -13.77 13.79 12.08
CA ALA A 179 -14.21 13.35 10.75
C ALA A 179 -14.45 14.54 9.81
N ALA A 180 -15.16 15.58 10.28
CA ALA A 180 -15.42 16.77 9.49
C ALA A 180 -14.13 17.49 9.07
N ASP A 181 -13.14 17.65 9.96
CA ASP A 181 -11.87 18.30 9.64
C ASP A 181 -11.05 17.51 8.62
N VAL A 182 -11.02 16.18 8.75
CA VAL A 182 -10.36 15.28 7.80
C VAL A 182 -11.01 15.40 6.41
N LEU A 183 -12.33 15.33 6.33
CA LEU A 183 -13.07 15.47 5.06
C LEU A 183 -12.86 16.84 4.42
N ASN A 184 -12.94 17.92 5.21
CA ASN A 184 -12.64 19.29 4.73
C ASN A 184 -11.19 19.39 4.22
N GLY A 185 -10.24 18.71 4.88
CA GLY A 185 -8.86 18.60 4.43
C GLY A 185 -8.74 17.96 3.04
N MET A 186 -9.40 16.81 2.86
CA MET A 186 -9.37 16.03 1.62
C MET A 186 -10.04 16.77 0.46
N LEU A 187 -11.18 17.42 0.72
CA LEU A 187 -11.94 18.23 -0.25
C LEU A 187 -11.23 19.53 -0.65
N GLY A 188 -10.01 19.78 -0.15
CA GLY A 188 -9.10 20.74 -0.77
C GLY A 188 -8.48 20.24 -2.08
N ALA A 189 -8.55 18.95 -2.40
CA ALA A 189 -8.03 18.41 -3.66
C ALA A 189 -8.99 18.68 -4.83
N ASP A 190 -8.44 18.93 -6.01
CA ASP A 190 -9.18 18.97 -7.27
C ASP A 190 -9.63 17.56 -7.71
N LEU A 191 -8.82 16.55 -7.40
CA LEU A 191 -9.10 15.13 -7.64
C LEU A 191 -8.76 14.31 -6.39
N ILE A 192 -9.70 13.48 -5.94
CA ILE A 192 -9.51 12.47 -4.90
C ILE A 192 -9.62 11.09 -5.56
N GLY A 193 -8.54 10.32 -5.51
CA GLY A 193 -8.47 8.97 -6.02
C GLY A 193 -8.54 7.92 -4.92
N PHE A 194 -9.25 6.83 -5.21
CA PHE A 194 -9.27 5.61 -4.39
C PHE A 194 -8.93 4.40 -5.25
N HIS A 195 -8.65 3.25 -4.65
CA HIS A 195 -8.43 2.03 -5.43
C HIS A 195 -9.69 1.50 -6.13
N LEU A 196 -10.83 1.51 -5.44
CA LEU A 196 -12.06 0.85 -5.88
C LEU A 196 -13.21 1.83 -6.01
N GLN A 197 -14.15 1.53 -6.91
CA GLN A 197 -15.40 2.30 -7.05
C GLN A 197 -16.21 2.30 -5.75
N GLN A 198 -16.22 1.18 -5.02
CA GLN A 198 -16.90 1.09 -3.72
C GLN A 198 -16.36 2.10 -2.70
N TYR A 199 -15.05 2.34 -2.67
CA TYR A 199 -14.44 3.35 -1.80
C TYR A 199 -14.85 4.77 -2.20
N CYS A 200 -15.01 5.03 -3.51
CA CYS A 200 -15.55 6.30 -3.99
C CYS A 200 -16.99 6.51 -3.53
N ASN A 201 -17.85 5.48 -3.67
CA ASN A 201 -19.24 5.54 -3.22
C ASN A 201 -19.31 5.82 -1.72
N ASN A 202 -18.58 5.04 -0.92
CA ASN A 202 -18.53 5.21 0.53
C ASN A 202 -18.01 6.60 0.93
N PHE A 203 -17.02 7.16 0.21
CA PHE A 203 -16.52 8.51 0.46
C PHE A 203 -17.59 9.57 0.23
N LEU A 204 -18.32 9.48 -0.89
CA LEU A 204 -19.42 10.40 -1.18
C LEU A 204 -20.53 10.30 -0.14
N ASP A 205 -20.92 9.09 0.26
CA ASP A 205 -21.90 8.88 1.34
C ASP A 205 -21.41 9.48 2.68
N THR A 206 -20.12 9.31 3.00
CA THR A 206 -19.53 9.86 4.23
C THR A 206 -19.55 11.39 4.21
N VAL A 207 -19.23 12.00 3.07
CA VAL A 207 -19.26 13.45 2.89
C VAL A 207 -20.69 13.98 3.03
N ASP A 208 -21.65 13.40 2.30
CA ASP A 208 -23.06 13.82 2.30
C ASP A 208 -23.67 13.79 3.71
N ARG A 209 -23.30 12.79 4.53
CA ARG A 209 -23.79 12.64 5.91
C ARG A 209 -23.09 13.53 6.94
N THR A 210 -21.88 14.00 6.65
CA THR A 210 -21.03 14.68 7.65
C THR A 210 -20.90 16.17 7.40
N LEU A 211 -20.94 16.61 6.13
CA LEU A 211 -20.69 17.99 5.74
C LEU A 211 -21.87 18.57 4.97
N GLU A 212 -22.15 19.86 5.20
CA GLU A 212 -23.03 20.66 4.34
C GLU A 212 -22.34 20.90 2.99
N SER A 213 -22.55 19.98 2.04
CA SER A 213 -21.94 19.97 0.72
C SER A 213 -22.96 19.54 -0.34
N ARG A 214 -22.71 19.85 -1.61
CA ARG A 214 -23.53 19.37 -2.73
C ARG A 214 -22.81 18.23 -3.42
N VAL A 215 -23.29 17.01 -3.23
CA VAL A 215 -22.79 15.82 -3.92
C VAL A 215 -23.55 15.60 -5.23
N ASP A 216 -22.82 15.53 -6.34
CA ASP A 216 -23.35 15.07 -7.63
C ASP A 216 -22.90 13.63 -7.86
N TRP A 217 -23.85 12.71 -7.71
CA TRP A 217 -23.66 11.28 -7.88
C TRP A 217 -23.49 10.85 -9.34
N SER A 218 -23.97 11.63 -10.30
CA SER A 218 -23.86 11.31 -11.72
C SER A 218 -22.42 11.54 -12.20
N HIS A 219 -21.79 12.61 -11.71
CA HIS A 219 -20.42 12.96 -12.07
C HIS A 219 -19.40 12.60 -11.01
N PHE A 220 -19.82 12.07 -9.86
CA PHE A 220 -18.96 11.76 -8.71
C PHE A 220 -18.11 12.98 -8.32
N THR A 221 -18.79 14.09 -8.06
CA THR A 221 -18.17 15.35 -7.63
C THR A 221 -18.78 15.86 -6.34
N VAL A 222 -17.96 16.45 -5.49
CA VAL A 222 -18.41 17.15 -4.29
C VAL A 222 -18.14 18.64 -4.46
N ASP A 223 -19.17 19.47 -4.36
CA ASP A 223 -19.03 20.92 -4.28
C ASP A 223 -19.11 21.36 -2.82
N LEU A 224 -18.00 21.88 -2.31
CA LEU A 224 -17.90 22.45 -0.98
C LEU A 224 -17.56 23.94 -1.10
N ARG A 225 -18.53 24.79 -0.79
CA ARG A 225 -18.38 26.27 -0.80
C ARG A 225 -17.87 26.80 -2.15
N GLY A 226 -18.41 26.29 -3.25
CA GLY A 226 -18.06 26.71 -4.61
C GLY A 226 -16.76 26.11 -5.15
N ARG A 227 -16.18 25.12 -4.45
CA ARG A 227 -15.00 24.37 -4.91
C ARG A 227 -15.40 22.92 -5.15
N ALA A 228 -15.23 22.47 -6.38
CA ALA A 228 -15.55 21.12 -6.79
C ALA A 228 -14.33 20.19 -6.68
N SER A 229 -14.50 19.06 -6.01
CA SER A 229 -13.56 17.94 -5.98
C SER A 229 -14.13 16.76 -6.78
N LEU A 230 -13.35 16.26 -7.74
CA LEU A 230 -13.68 15.04 -8.48
C LEU A 230 -13.28 13.80 -7.68
N VAL A 231 -14.10 12.75 -7.67
CA VAL A 231 -13.81 11.48 -6.96
C VAL A 231 -13.80 10.34 -7.97
N ARG A 232 -12.70 9.58 -8.06
CA ARG A 232 -12.55 8.51 -9.07
C ARG A 232 -11.75 7.29 -8.57
N PRO A 233 -12.07 6.08 -9.07
CA PRO A 233 -11.25 4.91 -8.80
C PRO A 233 -10.05 4.82 -9.75
N PHE A 234 -8.88 4.52 -9.18
CA PHE A 234 -7.66 4.16 -9.90
C PHE A 234 -6.97 3.00 -9.15
N PRO A 235 -7.17 1.74 -9.59
CA PRO A 235 -6.52 0.60 -8.97
C PRO A 235 -5.01 0.68 -9.20
N ILE A 236 -4.23 0.79 -8.13
CA ILE A 236 -2.76 0.87 -8.24
C ILE A 236 -2.20 -0.51 -8.60
N SER A 237 -1.05 -0.52 -9.25
CA SER A 237 -0.41 -1.74 -9.70
C SER A 237 1.10 -1.65 -9.56
N VAL A 238 1.80 -2.61 -10.14
CA VAL A 238 3.25 -2.81 -9.97
C VAL A 238 3.99 -2.46 -11.25
N GLN A 239 5.28 -2.13 -11.12
CA GLN A 239 6.21 -2.16 -12.25
C GLN A 239 6.64 -3.60 -12.56
N PRO A 240 6.89 -3.95 -13.84
CA PRO A 240 7.40 -5.27 -14.22
C PRO A 240 8.73 -5.61 -13.53
N TRP A 241 8.93 -6.89 -13.14
CA TRP A 241 10.22 -7.34 -12.58
C TRP A 241 11.37 -7.14 -13.57
N SER A 242 11.10 -7.37 -14.86
CA SER A 242 11.38 -6.49 -16.02
C SER A 242 12.38 -5.34 -15.91
N GLU A 243 12.02 -4.40 -15.05
CA GLU A 243 12.64 -3.08 -14.96
C GLU A 243 13.30 -2.88 -13.59
N ARG A 244 13.11 -3.83 -12.67
CA ARG A 244 13.73 -3.82 -11.35
C ARG A 244 15.16 -4.35 -11.40
N LYS A 245 16.02 -3.83 -10.53
CA LYS A 245 17.41 -4.26 -10.32
C LYS A 245 17.49 -5.59 -9.55
N VAL A 246 16.93 -6.66 -10.12
CA VAL A 246 16.88 -8.01 -9.52
C VAL A 246 17.50 -9.07 -10.46
N PRO A 247 18.06 -10.18 -9.93
CA PRO A 247 18.59 -11.28 -10.73
C PRO A 247 17.53 -11.92 -11.65
N ARG A 248 17.97 -12.44 -12.79
CA ARG A 248 17.16 -13.19 -13.77
C ARG A 248 17.95 -14.34 -14.38
N GLY A 249 17.27 -15.27 -15.03
CA GLY A 249 17.91 -16.43 -15.68
C GLY A 249 18.77 -17.21 -14.68
N ASP A 250 19.99 -17.55 -15.09
CA ASP A 250 20.93 -18.33 -14.27
C ASP A 250 21.28 -17.66 -12.94
N ALA A 251 21.34 -16.33 -12.88
CA ALA A 251 21.63 -15.61 -11.64
C ALA A 251 20.48 -15.73 -10.62
N LEU A 252 19.23 -15.72 -11.09
CA LEU A 252 18.05 -15.98 -10.24
C LEU A 252 18.02 -17.44 -9.81
N ALA A 253 18.34 -18.37 -10.71
CA ALA A 253 18.41 -19.80 -10.39
C ALA A 253 19.45 -20.09 -9.30
N GLY A 254 20.64 -19.46 -9.39
CA GLY A 254 21.67 -19.53 -8.35
C GLY A 254 21.18 -19.00 -7.00
N GLN A 255 20.57 -17.80 -6.99
CA GLN A 255 20.00 -17.22 -5.76
C GLN A 255 18.91 -18.11 -5.13
N ILE A 256 18.04 -18.72 -5.96
CA ILE A 256 17.03 -19.66 -5.48
C ILE A 256 17.69 -20.89 -4.85
N ALA A 257 18.73 -21.46 -5.46
CA ALA A 257 19.47 -22.60 -4.91
C ALA A 257 20.12 -22.27 -3.56
N ASP A 258 20.72 -21.09 -3.44
CA ASP A 258 21.33 -20.60 -2.20
C ASP A 258 20.29 -20.45 -1.09
N LEU A 259 19.15 -19.80 -1.37
CA LEU A 259 18.06 -19.60 -0.41
C LEU A 259 17.45 -20.95 0.03
N ARG A 260 17.24 -21.89 -0.88
CA ARG A 260 16.76 -23.24 -0.53
C ARG A 260 17.72 -23.96 0.39
N THR A 261 19.03 -23.85 0.14
CA THR A 261 20.07 -24.45 0.98
C THR A 261 20.10 -23.78 2.36
N GLN A 262 20.11 -22.45 2.39
CA GLN A 262 20.14 -21.64 3.62
C GLN A 262 18.97 -21.96 4.55
N HIS A 263 17.76 -22.09 3.98
CA HIS A 263 16.54 -22.33 4.75
C HIS A 263 16.16 -23.82 4.85
N LYS A 264 16.99 -24.73 4.32
CA LYS A 264 16.76 -26.19 4.30
C LYS A 264 15.42 -26.58 3.66
N ILE A 265 15.04 -25.89 2.59
CA ILE A 265 13.77 -26.12 1.87
C ILE A 265 14.00 -27.18 0.80
N THR A 266 13.54 -28.40 1.07
CA THR A 266 13.77 -29.55 0.18
C THR A 266 12.54 -29.94 -0.63
N GLU A 267 11.37 -29.43 -0.24
CA GLU A 267 10.08 -29.89 -0.74
C GLU A 267 9.78 -29.32 -2.12
N GLN A 268 9.01 -30.09 -2.90
CA GLN A 268 8.70 -29.71 -4.28
C GLN A 268 7.57 -28.68 -4.35
N TYR A 269 6.60 -28.73 -3.44
CA TYR A 269 5.48 -27.78 -3.43
C TYR A 269 5.70 -26.70 -2.38
N LEU A 270 6.19 -25.54 -2.84
CA LEU A 270 6.39 -24.36 -2.00
C LEU A 270 5.23 -23.39 -2.15
N ALA A 271 4.63 -22.99 -1.04
CA ALA A 271 3.73 -21.85 -0.98
C ALA A 271 4.40 -20.67 -0.25
N VAL A 272 4.06 -19.44 -0.63
CA VAL A 272 4.67 -18.22 -0.08
C VAL A 272 3.64 -17.17 0.34
N GLY A 273 3.86 -16.54 1.49
CA GLY A 273 3.26 -15.28 1.88
C GLY A 273 4.35 -14.22 2.03
N VAL A 274 4.05 -12.98 1.63
CA VAL A 274 4.96 -11.84 1.84
C VAL A 274 4.12 -10.70 2.39
N ASP A 275 4.36 -10.33 3.64
CA ASP A 275 3.53 -9.34 4.31
C ASP A 275 4.34 -8.52 5.30
N ARG A 276 3.87 -7.30 5.56
CA ARG A 276 4.23 -6.61 6.80
C ARG A 276 3.53 -7.33 7.94
N LEU A 277 4.20 -7.46 9.09
CA LEU A 277 3.58 -7.99 10.31
C LEU A 277 2.56 -6.97 10.85
N ASP A 278 1.35 -7.05 10.31
CA ASP A 278 0.25 -6.11 10.49
C ASP A 278 -1.04 -6.95 10.60
N TYR A 279 -1.89 -6.63 11.58
CA TYR A 279 -3.11 -7.39 11.88
C TYR A 279 -4.12 -7.41 10.73
N THR A 280 -3.99 -6.50 9.78
CA THR A 280 -4.83 -6.47 8.56
C THR A 280 -4.52 -7.62 7.59
N LYS A 281 -3.40 -8.32 7.76
CA LYS A 281 -2.91 -9.33 6.80
C LYS A 281 -3.44 -10.73 6.99
N GLY A 282 -4.17 -10.98 8.07
CA GLY A 282 -4.82 -12.26 8.33
C GLY A 282 -3.82 -13.43 8.39
N LEU A 283 -2.67 -13.22 9.06
CA LEU A 283 -1.63 -14.25 9.18
C LEU A 283 -2.09 -15.40 10.09
N ALA A 284 -2.84 -15.08 11.15
CA ALA A 284 -3.39 -16.09 12.04
C ALA A 284 -4.37 -17.00 11.29
N GLU A 285 -5.26 -16.42 10.48
CA GLU A 285 -6.21 -17.14 9.63
C GLU A 285 -5.47 -18.00 8.59
N ARG A 286 -4.43 -17.44 7.95
CA ARG A 286 -3.56 -18.17 7.01
C ARG A 286 -2.95 -19.41 7.65
N PHE A 287 -2.36 -19.26 8.83
CA PHE A 287 -1.63 -20.35 9.49
C PHE A 287 -2.61 -21.42 9.99
N ARG A 288 -3.77 -21.03 10.50
CA ARG A 288 -4.85 -21.96 10.85
C ARG A 288 -5.40 -22.71 9.64
N ALA A 289 -5.54 -22.06 8.48
CA ALA A 289 -5.94 -22.72 7.25
C ALA A 289 -4.88 -23.73 6.75
N ILE A 290 -3.60 -23.42 6.91
CA ILE A 290 -2.49 -24.36 6.62
C ILE A 290 -2.52 -25.55 7.58
N ASP A 291 -2.68 -25.32 8.89
CA ASP A 291 -2.85 -26.40 9.88
C ASP A 291 -4.02 -27.30 9.50
N ARG A 292 -5.19 -26.70 9.22
CA ARG A 292 -6.40 -27.45 8.84
C ARG A 292 -6.21 -28.23 7.53
N PHE A 293 -5.52 -27.65 6.55
CA PHE A 293 -5.16 -28.33 5.31
C PHE A 293 -4.28 -29.57 5.58
N LEU A 294 -3.24 -29.46 6.41
CA LEU A 294 -2.33 -30.57 6.77
C LEU A 294 -2.99 -31.63 7.65
N GLU A 295 -3.96 -31.24 8.46
CA GLU A 295 -4.79 -32.14 9.25
C GLU A 295 -5.67 -33.02 8.33
N ASN A 296 -6.39 -32.38 7.41
CA ASN A 296 -7.31 -33.06 6.48
C ASN A 296 -6.59 -33.81 5.35
N ASN A 297 -5.33 -33.48 5.07
CA ASN A 297 -4.55 -34.06 3.98
C ASN A 297 -3.19 -34.62 4.46
N PRO A 298 -3.17 -35.71 5.26
CA PRO A 298 -1.92 -36.29 5.77
C PRO A 298 -0.91 -36.65 4.67
N GLN A 299 -1.39 -36.97 3.47
CA GLN A 299 -0.57 -37.27 2.28
C GLN A 299 0.25 -36.08 1.76
N GLN A 300 -0.02 -34.85 2.21
CA GLN A 300 0.69 -33.62 1.82
C GLN A 300 1.78 -33.23 2.82
N ARG A 301 1.84 -33.89 3.99
CA ARG A 301 2.93 -33.71 4.95
C ARG A 301 4.26 -34.13 4.30
N GLU A 302 5.33 -33.39 4.57
CA GLU A 302 6.65 -33.52 3.92
C GLU A 302 6.67 -33.30 2.39
N ARG A 303 5.55 -32.87 1.78
CA ARG A 303 5.46 -32.52 0.36
C ARG A 303 5.13 -31.05 0.12
N PHE A 304 4.40 -30.46 1.06
CA PHE A 304 4.03 -29.06 1.10
C PHE A 304 4.84 -28.32 2.18
N THR A 305 5.40 -27.18 1.81
CA THR A 305 6.05 -26.25 2.75
C THR A 305 5.54 -24.84 2.48
N PHE A 306 5.19 -24.13 3.53
CA PHE A 306 4.83 -22.72 3.47
C PHE A 306 5.96 -21.85 4.00
N VAL A 307 6.28 -20.77 3.29
CA VAL A 307 7.25 -19.76 3.73
C VAL A 307 6.56 -18.42 3.87
N GLU A 308 6.66 -17.81 5.04
CA GLU A 308 6.17 -16.46 5.30
C GLU A 308 7.34 -15.50 5.41
N LEU A 309 7.40 -14.52 4.51
CA LEU A 309 8.33 -13.39 4.61
C LEU A 309 7.64 -12.27 5.39
N GLY A 310 7.84 -12.26 6.70
CA GLY A 310 7.24 -11.31 7.63
C GLY A 310 8.14 -10.12 7.90
N ALA A 311 7.86 -8.95 7.34
CA ALA A 311 8.63 -7.73 7.62
C ALA A 311 8.09 -7.04 8.90
N PRO A 312 8.90 -6.92 9.97
CA PRO A 312 8.47 -6.20 11.18
C PRO A 312 8.06 -4.76 10.87
N SER A 313 6.91 -4.32 11.38
CA SER A 313 6.38 -2.99 11.09
C SER A 313 5.82 -2.36 12.37
N ARG A 314 6.11 -1.07 12.58
CA ARG A 314 5.54 -0.26 13.66
C ARG A 314 5.69 -0.88 15.06
N THR A 315 6.81 -1.55 15.32
CA THR A 315 7.10 -2.27 16.58
C THR A 315 7.14 -1.39 17.84
N HIS A 316 7.18 -0.06 17.69
CA HIS A 316 6.97 0.88 18.78
C HIS A 316 5.57 0.80 19.39
N LEU A 317 4.57 0.38 18.62
CA LEU A 317 3.21 0.19 19.08
C LEU A 317 3.06 -1.17 19.76
N ARG A 318 2.56 -1.18 21.00
CA ARG A 318 2.38 -2.41 21.78
C ARG A 318 1.56 -3.45 21.03
N ARG A 319 0.45 -3.05 20.41
CA ARG A 319 -0.43 -3.98 19.68
C ARG A 319 0.29 -4.75 18.57
N TYR A 320 1.22 -4.12 17.86
CA TYR A 320 2.00 -4.77 16.81
C TYR A 320 2.99 -5.78 17.39
N ARG A 321 3.65 -5.46 18.52
CA ARG A 321 4.51 -6.44 19.20
C ARG A 321 3.72 -7.64 19.72
N ASP A 322 2.57 -7.38 20.34
CA ASP A 322 1.71 -8.43 20.89
C ASP A 322 1.19 -9.33 19.74
N TYR A 323 0.87 -8.75 18.57
CA TYR A 323 0.51 -9.50 17.37
C TYR A 323 1.66 -10.36 16.82
N ILE A 324 2.89 -9.82 16.74
CA ILE A 324 4.05 -10.59 16.29
C ILE A 324 4.25 -11.82 17.18
N ALA A 325 4.24 -11.63 18.50
CA ALA A 325 4.37 -12.74 19.45
C ALA A 325 3.25 -13.79 19.32
N GLU A 326 2.01 -13.38 19.02
CA GLU A 326 0.90 -14.29 18.75
C GLU A 326 1.16 -15.15 17.50
N ILE A 327 1.66 -14.53 16.44
CA ILE A 327 1.98 -15.20 15.16
C ILE A 327 3.18 -16.13 15.30
N GLU A 328 4.22 -15.75 16.04
CA GLU A 328 5.35 -16.63 16.38
C GLU A 328 4.88 -17.86 17.16
N ALA A 329 4.08 -17.66 18.22
CA ALA A 329 3.57 -18.75 19.04
C ALA A 329 2.69 -19.73 18.24
N LEU A 330 1.82 -19.20 17.37
CA LEU A 330 0.98 -20.03 16.49
C LEU A 330 1.83 -20.82 15.48
N THR A 331 2.87 -20.20 14.93
CA THR A 331 3.81 -20.87 14.03
C THR A 331 4.51 -22.03 14.73
N ASP A 332 5.01 -21.79 15.94
CA ASP A 332 5.67 -22.81 16.74
C ASP A 332 4.72 -23.95 17.08
N GLU A 333 3.50 -23.67 17.51
CA GLU A 333 2.46 -24.67 17.78
C GLU A 333 2.23 -25.60 16.57
N ILE A 334 2.01 -25.02 15.38
CA ILE A 334 1.76 -25.79 14.16
C ILE A 334 3.00 -26.58 13.74
N ASN A 335 4.18 -25.97 13.80
CA ASN A 335 5.42 -26.68 13.52
C ASN A 335 5.61 -27.84 14.50
N TRP A 336 5.39 -27.67 15.80
CA TRP A 336 5.47 -28.76 16.78
C TRP A 336 4.51 -29.91 16.49
N LYS A 337 3.31 -29.62 15.96
CA LYS A 337 2.31 -30.64 15.58
C LYS A 337 2.77 -31.55 14.43
N TYR A 338 3.59 -31.07 13.49
CA TYR A 338 3.90 -31.80 12.25
C TYR A 338 5.37 -31.97 11.90
N GLN A 339 6.28 -31.16 12.46
CA GLN A 339 7.69 -31.15 12.05
C GLN A 339 8.36 -32.50 12.27
N THR A 340 9.30 -32.81 11.38
CA THR A 340 10.20 -33.97 11.50
C THR A 340 11.64 -33.48 11.55
N ASP A 341 12.60 -34.39 11.67
CA ASP A 341 14.03 -34.05 11.64
C ASP A 341 14.46 -33.33 10.34
N LYS A 342 13.69 -33.50 9.26
CA LYS A 342 14.03 -33.03 7.91
C LYS A 342 13.06 -32.02 7.33
N TRP A 343 11.88 -31.84 7.93
CA TRP A 343 10.80 -31.03 7.38
C TRP A 343 10.14 -30.15 8.44
N ARG A 344 9.81 -28.92 8.06
CA ARG A 344 8.94 -28.02 8.82
C ARG A 344 7.82 -27.53 7.91
N PRO A 345 6.55 -27.56 8.36
CA PRO A 345 5.45 -27.08 7.53
C PRO A 345 5.51 -25.56 7.29
N ILE A 346 5.96 -24.76 8.27
CA ILE A 346 5.98 -23.30 8.17
C ILE A 346 7.38 -22.76 8.49
N HIS A 347 7.98 -22.06 7.52
CA HIS A 347 9.17 -21.24 7.71
C HIS A 347 8.76 -19.77 7.86
N PHE A 348 8.66 -19.28 9.10
CA PHE A 348 8.41 -17.87 9.39
C PHE A 348 9.72 -17.09 9.41
N LEU A 349 9.94 -16.28 8.38
CA LEU A 349 11.18 -15.51 8.18
C LEU A 349 10.96 -14.06 8.59
N GLU A 350 10.98 -13.80 9.90
CA GLU A 350 10.83 -12.46 10.46
C GLU A 350 12.08 -11.59 10.19
N ALA A 351 12.06 -10.87 9.07
CA ALA A 351 13.10 -9.91 8.72
C ALA A 351 12.64 -8.95 7.61
N HIS A 352 13.35 -7.83 7.47
CA HIS A 352 13.27 -7.02 6.26
C HIS A 352 14.06 -7.72 5.15
N HIS A 353 13.35 -8.28 4.17
CA HIS A 353 13.93 -8.91 2.99
C HIS A 353 14.02 -7.91 1.83
N ASP A 354 15.12 -7.95 1.09
CA ASP A 354 15.31 -7.07 -0.06
C ASP A 354 14.50 -7.54 -1.29
N ALA A 355 14.37 -6.67 -2.29
CA ALA A 355 13.60 -6.98 -3.50
C ALA A 355 14.11 -8.22 -4.25
N LYS A 356 15.42 -8.51 -4.16
CA LYS A 356 16.03 -9.69 -4.79
C LYS A 356 15.56 -10.97 -4.10
N THR A 357 15.58 -10.98 -2.77
CA THR A 357 15.13 -12.10 -1.94
C THR A 357 13.63 -12.34 -2.14
N VAL A 358 12.82 -11.29 -2.05
CA VAL A 358 11.36 -11.38 -2.31
C VAL A 358 11.10 -11.92 -3.72
N HIS A 359 11.79 -11.41 -4.75
CA HIS A 359 11.63 -11.92 -6.11
C HIS A 359 11.97 -13.40 -6.23
N ALA A 360 13.06 -13.84 -5.60
CA ALA A 360 13.47 -15.25 -5.61
C ALA A 360 12.42 -16.16 -4.95
N PHE A 361 11.90 -15.79 -3.77
CA PHE A 361 10.83 -16.53 -3.10
C PHE A 361 9.54 -16.57 -3.92
N LEU A 362 9.10 -15.43 -4.46
CA LEU A 362 7.92 -15.37 -5.33
C LEU A 362 8.10 -16.21 -6.60
N SER A 363 9.31 -16.28 -7.17
CA SER A 363 9.60 -17.02 -8.40
C SER A 363 9.68 -18.52 -8.18
N MET A 364 10.23 -18.98 -7.04
CA MET A 364 10.31 -20.42 -6.74
C MET A 364 9.02 -21.00 -6.15
N ALA A 365 8.11 -20.15 -5.66
CA ALA A 365 6.86 -20.58 -5.06
C ALA A 365 5.85 -21.01 -6.13
N ARG A 366 5.31 -22.22 -5.95
CA ARG A 366 4.23 -22.78 -6.75
C ARG A 366 2.87 -22.14 -6.41
N MET A 367 2.73 -21.64 -5.19
CA MET A 367 1.54 -20.95 -4.73
C MET A 367 1.91 -19.67 -3.97
N CYS A 368 1.16 -18.59 -4.15
CA CYS A 368 1.18 -17.45 -3.24
C CYS A 368 -0.16 -17.32 -2.51
N ILE A 369 -0.10 -17.07 -1.20
CA ILE A 369 -1.28 -16.95 -0.35
C ILE A 369 -1.36 -15.52 0.19
N VAL A 370 -2.41 -14.80 -0.22
CA VAL A 370 -2.72 -13.44 0.23
C VAL A 370 -4.05 -13.46 0.95
N SER A 371 -4.03 -13.43 2.28
CA SER A 371 -5.21 -13.67 3.14
C SER A 371 -5.65 -12.44 3.94
N SER A 372 -5.40 -11.24 3.40
CA SER A 372 -5.69 -10.00 4.12
C SER A 372 -7.16 -9.92 4.55
N LEU A 373 -7.39 -9.55 5.82
CA LEU A 373 -8.74 -9.35 6.37
C LEU A 373 -9.40 -8.09 5.79
N HIS A 374 -8.58 -7.09 5.45
CA HIS A 374 -8.99 -5.93 4.68
C HIS A 374 -7.74 -5.27 4.09
N ASP A 375 -7.67 -5.06 2.78
CA ASP A 375 -6.53 -4.41 2.12
C ASP A 375 -7.01 -3.52 0.98
N GLY A 376 -6.46 -2.30 0.90
CA GLY A 376 -6.82 -1.32 -0.14
C GLY A 376 -6.61 -1.88 -1.55
N MET A 377 -5.52 -2.64 -1.75
CA MET A 377 -5.22 -3.30 -3.02
C MET A 377 -4.47 -4.62 -2.85
N ASN A 378 -3.44 -4.69 -2.01
CA ASN A 378 -2.44 -5.76 -1.96
C ASN A 378 -1.58 -5.92 -3.25
N LEU A 379 -0.42 -5.28 -3.26
CA LEU A 379 0.50 -5.37 -4.40
C LEU A 379 1.24 -6.71 -4.49
N VAL A 380 1.42 -7.43 -3.38
CA VAL A 380 2.13 -8.72 -3.37
C VAL A 380 1.43 -9.74 -4.26
N ALA A 381 0.10 -9.75 -4.31
CA ALA A 381 -0.66 -10.56 -5.25
C ALA A 381 -0.26 -10.28 -6.72
N LYS A 382 -0.13 -9.01 -7.09
CA LYS A 382 0.29 -8.59 -8.44
C LYS A 382 1.76 -8.86 -8.70
N GLU A 383 2.62 -8.70 -7.70
CA GLU A 383 4.04 -9.02 -7.78
C GLU A 383 4.29 -10.51 -7.97
N TYR A 384 3.51 -11.37 -7.32
CA TYR A 384 3.55 -12.81 -7.53
C TYR A 384 3.17 -13.15 -8.97
N VAL A 385 2.03 -12.66 -9.45
CA VAL A 385 1.58 -12.88 -10.84
C VAL A 385 2.66 -12.43 -11.84
N ALA A 386 3.29 -11.28 -11.61
CA ALA A 386 4.37 -10.77 -12.46
C ALA A 386 5.67 -11.60 -12.35
N ALA A 387 5.92 -12.29 -11.24
CA ALA A 387 7.11 -13.13 -11.05
C ALA A 387 7.00 -14.50 -11.73
N GLN A 388 5.77 -14.97 -12.00
CA GLN A 388 5.47 -16.28 -12.56
C GLN A 388 5.72 -16.36 -14.08
N THR A 389 6.98 -16.17 -14.51
CA THR A 389 7.38 -16.18 -15.93
C THR A 389 7.12 -17.51 -16.64
N GLY A 390 7.17 -18.63 -15.91
CA GLY A 390 6.81 -19.95 -16.43
C GLY A 390 5.30 -20.19 -16.53
N GLY A 391 4.48 -19.29 -15.99
CA GLY A 391 3.01 -19.35 -16.01
C GLY A 391 2.40 -20.45 -15.15
N ASP A 392 3.18 -21.17 -14.35
CA ASP A 392 2.73 -22.42 -13.70
C ASP A 392 2.51 -22.27 -12.19
N GLY A 393 2.01 -21.11 -11.76
CA GLY A 393 1.76 -20.77 -10.35
C GLY A 393 0.26 -20.72 -10.00
N VAL A 394 -0.04 -20.68 -8.70
CA VAL A 394 -1.39 -20.54 -8.14
C VAL A 394 -1.45 -19.35 -7.19
N LEU A 395 -2.42 -18.46 -7.36
CA LEU A 395 -2.67 -17.38 -6.42
C LEU A 395 -3.92 -17.72 -5.61
N VAL A 396 -3.78 -17.78 -4.28
CA VAL A 396 -4.90 -17.80 -3.34
C VAL A 396 -5.05 -16.38 -2.80
N LEU A 397 -6.24 -15.79 -2.93
CA LEU A 397 -6.44 -14.36 -2.71
C LEU A 397 -7.71 -14.08 -1.92
N SER A 398 -7.59 -13.32 -0.85
CA SER A 398 -8.72 -12.84 -0.04
C SER A 398 -9.66 -11.98 -0.88
N GLU A 399 -10.96 -12.22 -0.75
CA GLU A 399 -12.01 -11.36 -1.32
C GLU A 399 -11.98 -9.92 -0.76
N PHE A 400 -11.34 -9.72 0.40
CA PHE A 400 -11.21 -8.42 1.08
C PHE A 400 -9.95 -7.63 0.67
N ALA A 401 -9.17 -8.14 -0.30
CA ALA A 401 -8.09 -7.39 -0.94
C ALA A 401 -8.57 -6.75 -2.24
N GLY A 402 -8.27 -5.47 -2.45
CA GLY A 402 -8.69 -4.78 -3.68
C GLY A 402 -8.26 -5.46 -4.99
N ALA A 403 -7.11 -6.16 -4.99
CA ALA A 403 -6.63 -6.93 -6.13
C ALA A 403 -7.58 -8.04 -6.56
N ALA A 404 -8.45 -8.55 -5.69
CA ALA A 404 -9.44 -9.58 -6.02
C ALA A 404 -10.43 -9.11 -7.10
N ARG A 405 -10.61 -7.80 -7.27
CA ARG A 405 -11.45 -7.22 -8.34
C ARG A 405 -10.82 -7.34 -9.72
N GLU A 406 -9.50 -7.42 -9.80
CA GLU A 406 -8.76 -7.51 -11.06
C GLU A 406 -8.23 -8.92 -11.33
N LEU A 407 -7.85 -9.65 -10.27
CA LEU A 407 -7.26 -10.99 -10.35
C LEU A 407 -8.30 -12.08 -10.10
N ALA A 408 -9.41 -12.03 -10.84
CA ALA A 408 -10.57 -12.90 -10.65
C ALA A 408 -10.30 -14.40 -10.89
N ASP A 409 -9.20 -14.73 -11.57
CA ASP A 409 -8.76 -16.11 -11.83
C ASP A 409 -7.96 -16.74 -10.68
N ALA A 410 -7.65 -15.96 -9.63
CA ALA A 410 -7.14 -16.49 -8.38
C ALA A 410 -8.17 -17.42 -7.70
N LEU A 411 -7.70 -18.26 -6.79
CA LEU A 411 -8.56 -18.98 -5.86
C LEU A 411 -9.01 -17.98 -4.79
N ILE A 412 -10.20 -17.39 -5.00
CA ILE A 412 -10.76 -16.39 -4.09
C ILE A 412 -11.23 -17.07 -2.81
N VAL A 413 -10.80 -16.55 -1.66
CA VAL A 413 -11.13 -17.08 -0.34
C VAL A 413 -11.72 -16.01 0.56
N ASN A 414 -12.58 -16.44 1.48
CA ASN A 414 -12.91 -15.67 2.66
C ASN A 414 -11.94 -16.12 3.78
N PRO A 415 -11.01 -15.26 4.27
CA PRO A 415 -10.05 -15.65 5.31
C PRO A 415 -10.70 -16.07 6.64
N TYR A 416 -11.95 -15.70 6.89
CA TYR A 416 -12.68 -16.11 8.09
C TYR A 416 -13.25 -17.53 7.99
N ASP A 417 -13.34 -18.10 6.78
CA ASP A 417 -13.75 -19.48 6.56
C ASP A 417 -12.51 -20.38 6.46
N ILE A 418 -12.03 -20.84 7.62
CA ILE A 418 -10.81 -21.67 7.70
C ILE A 418 -10.96 -22.99 6.92
N GLU A 419 -12.17 -23.58 6.87
CA GLU A 419 -12.42 -24.81 6.12
C GLU A 419 -12.37 -24.56 4.61
N GLY A 420 -13.11 -23.55 4.14
CA GLY A 420 -13.09 -23.17 2.73
C GLY A 420 -11.71 -22.71 2.27
N PHE A 421 -10.96 -22.03 3.13
CA PHE A 421 -9.58 -21.62 2.85
C PHE A 421 -8.64 -22.83 2.78
N ALA A 422 -8.71 -23.77 3.72
CA ALA A 422 -7.95 -25.02 3.65
C ALA A 422 -8.27 -25.83 2.39
N GLU A 423 -9.53 -25.87 1.99
CA GLU A 423 -9.98 -26.51 0.75
C GLU A 423 -9.46 -25.80 -0.50
N ALA A 424 -9.38 -24.46 -0.51
CA ALA A 424 -8.75 -23.71 -1.59
C ALA A 424 -7.25 -23.99 -1.69
N ILE A 425 -6.55 -24.15 -0.57
CA ILE A 425 -5.14 -24.58 -0.56
C ILE A 425 -5.03 -25.99 -1.18
N ARG A 426 -5.88 -26.93 -0.74
CA ARG A 426 -5.91 -28.30 -1.29
C ARG A 426 -6.17 -28.30 -2.80
N HIS A 427 -7.18 -27.56 -3.25
CA HIS A 427 -7.49 -27.39 -4.65
C HIS A 427 -6.28 -26.84 -5.42
N GLY A 428 -5.62 -25.80 -4.92
CA GLY A 428 -4.44 -25.23 -5.56
C GLY A 428 -3.28 -26.22 -5.68
N VAL A 429 -3.04 -27.02 -4.65
CA VAL A 429 -2.01 -28.07 -4.66
C VAL A 429 -2.29 -29.15 -5.71
N GLU A 430 -3.55 -29.52 -5.90
CA GLU A 430 -3.98 -30.56 -6.83
C GLU A 430 -4.36 -30.06 -8.23
N MET A 431 -4.43 -28.73 -8.43
CA MET A 431 -4.83 -28.11 -9.68
C MET A 431 -3.91 -28.57 -10.81
N ASN A 432 -4.45 -29.02 -11.93
CA ASN A 432 -3.65 -29.49 -13.06
C ASN A 432 -2.91 -28.35 -13.77
N GLU A 433 -1.82 -28.66 -14.47
CA GLU A 433 -0.96 -27.67 -15.14
C GLU A 433 -1.70 -26.81 -16.17
N THR A 434 -2.61 -27.41 -16.95
CA THR A 434 -3.38 -26.71 -17.98
C THR A 434 -4.22 -25.59 -17.37
N GLU A 435 -4.91 -25.89 -16.26
CA GLU A 435 -5.72 -24.91 -15.55
C GLU A 435 -4.87 -23.82 -14.90
N ARG A 436 -3.78 -24.18 -14.21
CA ARG A 436 -2.86 -23.21 -13.59
C ARG A 436 -2.32 -22.21 -14.61
N ARG A 437 -1.83 -22.71 -15.75
CA ARG A 437 -1.32 -21.88 -16.86
C ARG A 437 -2.38 -20.97 -17.44
N ALA A 438 -3.60 -21.47 -17.64
CA ALA A 438 -4.70 -20.67 -18.17
C ALA A 438 -5.09 -19.52 -17.23
N ARG A 439 -5.19 -19.79 -15.92
CA ARG A 439 -5.46 -18.78 -14.88
C ARG A 439 -4.34 -17.75 -14.79
N MET A 440 -3.10 -18.21 -14.69
CA MET A 440 -1.94 -17.31 -14.59
C MET A 440 -1.82 -16.42 -15.82
N ALA A 441 -1.98 -16.96 -17.04
CA ALA A 441 -1.89 -16.16 -18.26
C ALA A 441 -2.94 -15.04 -18.34
N ARG A 442 -4.17 -15.26 -17.82
CA ARG A 442 -5.19 -14.21 -17.73
C ARG A 442 -4.81 -13.13 -16.72
N MET A 443 -4.35 -13.53 -15.53
CA MET A 443 -3.89 -12.59 -14.51
C MET A 443 -2.66 -11.80 -14.94
N THR A 444 -1.69 -12.43 -15.60
CA THR A 444 -0.49 -11.76 -16.11
C THR A 444 -0.85 -10.67 -17.11
N ARG A 445 -1.76 -10.93 -18.07
CA ARG A 445 -2.25 -9.89 -18.99
C ARG A 445 -2.88 -8.72 -18.25
N GLN A 446 -3.69 -8.99 -17.23
CA GLN A 446 -4.32 -7.93 -16.45
C GLN A 446 -3.28 -7.03 -15.75
N VAL A 447 -2.24 -7.63 -15.14
CA VAL A 447 -1.18 -6.88 -14.44
C VAL A 447 -0.29 -6.11 -15.43
N ASP A 448 0.04 -6.70 -16.57
CA ASP A 448 0.88 -6.06 -17.59
C ASP A 448 0.18 -4.87 -18.25
N GLU A 449 -1.09 -5.04 -18.62
CA GLU A 449 -1.90 -3.98 -19.24
C GLU A 449 -2.21 -2.86 -18.25
N ASN A 450 -2.50 -3.19 -17.00
CA ASN A 450 -2.85 -2.23 -15.94
C ASN A 450 -1.71 -2.10 -14.93
N ASN A 451 -0.51 -1.82 -15.42
CA ASN A 451 0.68 -1.60 -14.59
C ASN A 451 0.70 -0.22 -13.91
N VAL A 452 1.72 0.03 -13.09
CA VAL A 452 1.82 1.27 -12.30
C VAL A 452 1.92 2.55 -13.15
N TYR A 453 2.50 2.46 -14.35
CA TYR A 453 2.60 3.59 -15.25
C TYR A 453 1.25 3.96 -15.85
N ARG A 454 0.41 2.97 -16.17
CA ARG A 454 -0.97 3.21 -16.61
C ARG A 454 -1.79 3.85 -15.50
N TRP A 455 -1.65 3.38 -14.25
CA TRP A 455 -2.27 4.02 -13.09
C TRP A 455 -1.89 5.50 -12.99
N ALA A 456 -0.59 5.82 -13.07
CA ALA A 456 -0.09 7.18 -12.98
C ALA A 456 -0.60 8.06 -14.13
N ALA A 457 -0.55 7.55 -15.37
CA ALA A 457 -1.03 8.26 -16.55
C ALA A 457 -2.52 8.60 -16.43
N ASN A 458 -3.35 7.65 -16.00
CA ASN A 458 -4.80 7.85 -15.82
C ASN A 458 -5.07 8.91 -14.74
N PHE A 459 -4.41 8.81 -13.58
CA PHE A 459 -4.60 9.78 -12.50
C PHE A 459 -4.16 11.19 -12.90
N LEU A 460 -2.99 11.33 -13.52
CA LEU A 460 -2.46 12.62 -13.96
C LEU A 460 -3.30 13.27 -15.06
N THR A 461 -3.83 12.46 -15.98
CA THR A 461 -4.72 12.94 -17.05
C THR A 461 -6.01 13.51 -16.47
N GLU A 462 -6.66 12.78 -15.57
CA GLU A 462 -7.89 13.23 -14.89
C GLU A 462 -7.64 14.46 -14.01
N LEU A 463 -6.52 14.50 -13.26
CA LEU A 463 -6.18 15.65 -12.43
C LEU A 463 -5.98 16.92 -13.26
N THR A 464 -5.31 16.80 -14.41
CA THR A 464 -5.08 17.92 -15.32
C THR A 464 -6.41 18.40 -15.93
N ALA A 465 -7.30 17.47 -16.29
CA ALA A 465 -8.63 17.79 -16.83
C ALA A 465 -9.56 18.45 -15.80
N ALA A 466 -9.50 18.03 -14.53
CA ALA A 466 -10.29 18.60 -13.44
C ALA A 466 -10.02 20.10 -13.26
N LYS A 467 -8.75 20.52 -13.39
CA LYS A 467 -8.36 21.94 -13.32
C LYS A 467 -8.92 22.80 -14.46
N THR A 468 -9.03 22.24 -15.67
CA THR A 468 -9.58 22.98 -16.81
C THR A 468 -11.06 23.28 -16.62
N LYS A 469 -11.82 22.35 -16.04
CA LYS A 469 -13.27 22.51 -15.79
C LYS A 469 -13.60 23.49 -14.67
N THR A 470 -12.74 23.62 -13.65
CA THR A 470 -12.94 24.58 -12.55
C THR A 470 -12.53 26.02 -12.92
N GLY A 471 -11.75 26.20 -13.98
CA GLY A 471 -11.39 27.52 -14.53
C GLY A 471 -12.47 28.18 -15.39
N GLU A 472 -13.44 27.42 -15.88
CA GLU A 472 -14.62 27.94 -16.59
C GLU A 472 -15.72 28.27 -15.57
N THR A 473 -15.66 29.45 -14.97
CA THR A 473 -16.83 30.00 -14.28
C THR A 473 -17.93 30.20 -15.35
N PRO A 474 -19.20 29.80 -15.11
CA PRO A 474 -20.28 30.18 -16.01
C PRO A 474 -20.33 31.71 -16.06
N SER A 475 -20.04 32.28 -17.22
CA SER A 475 -20.29 33.68 -17.50
C SER A 475 -21.71 33.99 -17.03
N THR A 476 -21.82 34.90 -16.07
CA THR A 476 -23.08 35.42 -15.57
C THR A 476 -23.99 35.73 -16.75
N ALA A 477 -25.09 34.97 -16.84
CA ALA A 477 -26.18 35.28 -17.75
C ALA A 477 -26.59 36.73 -17.46
N ARG A 478 -26.25 37.63 -18.38
CA ARG A 478 -26.74 39.01 -18.39
C ARG A 478 -28.26 38.90 -18.45
N LEU A 479 -28.92 39.18 -17.32
CA LEU A 479 -30.31 39.62 -17.29
C LEU A 479 -30.37 40.92 -18.09
N GLY A 480 -30.61 40.81 -19.38
CA GLY A 480 -31.07 41.90 -20.21
C GLY A 480 -32.56 42.05 -19.98
N SER A 481 -32.96 42.95 -19.08
CA SER A 481 -34.29 43.55 -19.13
C SER A 481 -34.23 44.73 -20.09
N ALA A 482 -34.74 44.51 -21.29
CA ALA A 482 -35.10 45.56 -22.23
C ALA A 482 -36.48 46.14 -21.85
N GLN A 483 -36.53 47.48 -21.86
CA GLN A 483 -37.65 48.42 -22.01
C GLN A 483 -38.96 48.19 -21.25
#